data_AF-A0A422M488-F1
#
_entry.id   AF-A0A422M488-F1
#
_cell.length_a   1.000
_cell.length_b   1.000
_cell.length_c   1.000
_cell.angle_alpha   90.00
_cell.angle_beta   90.00
_cell.angle_gamma   90.00
#
_symmetry.space_group_name_H-M   'P 1'
#
loop_
_entity.id
_entity.type
_entity.pdbx_description
1 polymer ?
#
loop_
_entity_poly.entity_id
_entity_poly.type
_entity_poly.pdbx_seq_one_letter_code
_entity_poly.pdbx_strand_id
1 'polypeptide(L)' 'MNETYARYAGELQIVLRELANDGRRNKIGQLTGSDLDLLPLLKPWRTFMLKHVKS' A
#
# COMPACT_ATOMS: atom_id res chain seq x y z
N MET A 1 -0.78 -4.85 -7.62
CA MET A 1 -1.54 -4.48 -8.83
C MET A 1 -2.24 -5.72 -9.33
N ASN A 2 -3.37 -5.58 -10.02
CA ASN A 2 -4.07 -6.75 -10.58
C ASN A 2 -3.43 -7.21 -11.90
N GLU A 3 -3.94 -8.32 -12.43
CA GLU A 3 -3.45 -8.99 -13.64
C GLU A 3 -3.48 -8.12 -14.91
N THR A 4 -4.37 -7.12 -14.96
CA THR A 4 -4.46 -6.20 -16.12
C THR A 4 -3.25 -5.27 -16.23
N TYR A 5 -2.41 -5.23 -15.19
CA TYR A 5 -1.16 -4.48 -15.19
C TYR A 5 0.08 -5.39 -15.21
N ALA A 6 0.07 -6.33 -16.16
CA ALA A 6 1.09 -7.35 -16.47
C ALA A 6 2.44 -7.23 -15.73
N ARG A 7 3.29 -6.24 -16.10
CA ARG A 7 4.65 -6.10 -15.52
C ARG A 7 4.66 -5.87 -14.00
N TYR A 8 3.59 -5.29 -13.46
CA TYR A 8 3.44 -4.94 -12.04
C TYR A 8 2.43 -5.82 -11.32
N ALA A 9 1.90 -6.85 -11.98
CA ALA A 9 0.95 -7.78 -11.37
C ALA A 9 1.57 -8.38 -10.09
N GLY A 10 0.81 -8.34 -8.99
CA GLY A 10 1.29 -8.78 -7.67
C GLY A 10 2.06 -7.72 -6.86
N GLU A 11 2.42 -6.56 -7.42
CA GLU A 11 3.11 -5.51 -6.65
C GLU A 11 2.21 -4.90 -5.57
N LEU A 12 2.66 -4.90 -4.32
CA LEU A 12 1.98 -4.25 -3.20
C LEU A 12 2.36 -2.77 -3.12
N GLN A 13 1.38 -1.89 -2.95
CA GLN A 13 1.59 -0.44 -2.85
C GLN A 13 0.90 0.13 -1.62
N ILE A 14 1.53 1.09 -0.95
CA ILE A 14 0.91 1.99 0.03
C ILE A 14 0.73 3.35 -0.63
N VAL A 15 -0.50 3.86 -0.62
CA VAL A 15 -0.85 5.12 -1.29
C VAL A 15 -0.56 6.29 -0.35
N LEU A 16 0.35 7.19 -0.75
CA LEU A 16 0.76 8.37 0.04
C LEU A 16 0.07 9.68 -0.37
N ARG A 17 -0.65 9.67 -1.50
CA ARG A 17 -1.36 10.81 -2.07
C ARG A 17 -2.53 10.29 -2.89
N GLU A 18 -3.52 11.14 -3.17
CA GLU A 18 -4.63 10.73 -4.03
C GLU A 18 -4.14 10.22 -5.40
N LEU A 19 -4.76 9.14 -5.86
CA LEU A 19 -4.50 8.52 -7.17
C LEU A 19 -5.83 8.35 -7.88
N ALA A 20 -5.84 8.63 -9.19
CA ALA A 20 -6.98 8.32 -10.03
C ALA A 20 -7.23 6.81 -10.04
N ASN A 21 -8.50 6.41 -9.91
CA ASN A 21 -8.88 5.01 -10.02
C ASN A 21 -8.99 4.61 -11.49
N ASP A 22 -7.98 3.89 -11.98
CA ASP A 22 -7.90 3.37 -13.34
C ASP A 22 -8.26 1.86 -13.44
N GLY A 23 -8.78 1.28 -12.35
CA GLY A 23 -9.19 -0.13 -12.30
C GLY A 23 -8.04 -1.15 -12.25
N ARG A 24 -6.77 -0.71 -12.21
CA ARG A 24 -5.58 -1.60 -12.22
C ARG A 24 -5.07 -1.97 -10.83
N ARG A 25 -5.66 -1.36 -9.79
CA ARG A 25 -5.29 -1.52 -8.38
C ARG A 25 -6.47 -2.07 -7.60
N ASN A 26 -6.23 -3.12 -6.83
CA ASN A 26 -7.23 -3.65 -5.90
C ASN A 26 -6.98 -3.01 -4.53
N LYS A 27 -8.00 -2.39 -3.93
CA LYS A 27 -7.94 -1.95 -2.54
C LYS A 27 -8.12 -3.17 -1.63
N ILE A 28 -7.07 -3.56 -0.90
CA ILE A 28 -7.08 -4.75 -0.04
C ILE A 28 -7.07 -4.44 1.47
N GLY A 29 -6.91 -3.16 1.85
CA GLY A 29 -6.84 -2.74 3.25
C GLY A 29 -6.63 -1.24 3.40
N GLN A 30 -6.56 -0.79 4.65
CA GLN A 30 -6.30 0.60 5.02
C GLN A 30 -5.52 0.62 6.34
N LEU A 31 -4.49 1.46 6.44
CA LEU A 31 -3.73 1.66 7.67
C LEU A 31 -4.63 2.33 8.72
N THR A 32 -4.41 2.01 9.99
CA THR A 32 -5.03 2.74 11.10
C THR A 32 -4.51 4.17 11.14
N GLY A 33 -5.30 5.10 11.67
CA GLY A 33 -4.86 6.48 11.85
C GLY A 33 -3.60 6.61 12.71
N SER A 34 -3.44 5.73 13.71
CA SER A 34 -2.28 5.69 14.61
C SER A 34 -0.95 5.44 13.91
N ASP A 35 -0.98 4.75 12.76
CA ASP A 35 0.22 4.28 12.09
C ASP A 35 0.63 5.18 10.92
N LEU A 36 -0.16 6.23 10.60
CA LEU A 36 0.14 7.14 9.50
C LEU A 36 1.45 7.91 9.72
N ASP A 37 1.77 8.26 10.96
CA ASP A 37 3.01 8.96 11.32
C ASP A 37 4.27 8.10 11.11
N LEU A 38 4.13 6.80 10.86
CA LEU A 38 5.25 5.91 10.52
C LEU A 38 5.65 6.03 9.04
N LEU A 39 4.76 6.47 8.15
CA LEU A 39 5.00 6.53 6.71
C LEU A 39 6.22 7.39 6.33
N PRO A 40 6.46 8.58 6.93
CA PRO A 40 7.67 9.37 6.65
C PRO A 40 9.00 8.69 7.04
N LEU A 41 8.95 7.68 7.91
CA LEU A 41 10.11 6.92 8.37
C LEU A 41 10.52 5.81 7.40
N LEU A 42 9.66 5.47 6.42
CA LEU A 42 9.98 4.56 5.32
C LEU A 42 10.99 5.23 4.37
N LYS A 43 12.26 4.86 4.51
CA LYS A 43 13.37 5.32 3.66
C LYS A 43 13.76 4.22 2.66
N PRO A 44 14.46 4.57 1.56
CA PRO A 44 14.98 3.56 0.65
C PRO A 44 15.72 2.44 1.40
N TRP A 45 15.50 1.21 0.94
CA TRP A 45 16.12 -0.02 1.49
C TRP A 45 15.72 -0.40 2.92
N ARG A 46 14.72 0.27 3.52
CA ARG A 46 14.14 -0.18 4.79
C ARG A 46 13.09 -1.26 4.59
N THR A 47 13.13 -2.27 5.43
CA THR A 47 12.08 -3.28 5.53
C THR A 47 10.97 -2.81 6.47
N PHE A 48 9.74 -3.22 6.17
CA PHE A 48 8.57 -3.01 7.02
C PHE A 48 7.67 -4.24 6.95
N MET A 49 6.71 -4.34 7.87
CA MET A 49 5.75 -5.44 7.90
C MET A 49 4.35 -4.88 8.16
N LEU A 50 3.38 -5.31 7.37
CA LEU A 50 1.98 -5.06 7.64
C LEU A 50 1.45 -6.15 8.56
N LYS A 51 0.76 -5.75 9.63
CA LYS A 51 0.09 -6.66 10.55
C LYS A 51 -1.41 -6.35 10.58
N HIS A 52 -2.21 -7.40 10.59
CA HIS A 52 -3.64 -7.24 10.78
C HIS A 52 -3.91 -6.81 12.22
N VAL A 53 -4.63 -5.70 12.40
CA VAL A 53 -5.11 -5.27 13.71
C VAL A 53 -6.37 -6.08 14.00
N LYS A 54 -6.32 -6.93 15.03
CA LYS A 54 -7.53 -7.61 15.50
C LYS A 54 -8.47 -6.56 16.09
N SER A 55 -9.70 -6.54 15.59
CA SER A 55 -10.83 -5.83 16.18
C SER A 55 -11.14 -6.36 17.58
#